data_AF-A0A950A3H5-F1
#
_entry.id   AF-A0A950A3H5-F1
#
_cell.length_a   1.000
_cell.length_b   1.000
_cell.length_c   1.000
_cell.angle_alpha   90.00
_cell.angle_beta   90.00
_cell.angle_gamma   90.00
#
_symmetry.space_group_name_H-M   'P 1'
#
loop_
_entity.id
_entity.type
_entity.pdbx_description
1 polymer ?
#
loop_
_entity_poly.entity_id
_entity_poly.type
_entity_poly.pdbx_seq_one_letter_code
_entity_poly.pdbx_strand_id
1 'polypeptide(L)'
;MPLGFSPELDARAPVLVTADINGLDRLSGLSGIYRTHEWVAPLRAAGLHSWTISAVEARLRGAQAALTAAQSQVELTAPFALLDEARSQASGAPTRLLLVGGGVFVSLLLFVLLAAVGLRQEQQAEIERLRVSGARLVHTVAFLALEAAWICALSLVAAFAIAVAVAVILASGAGEPIGAVLSHSLLSADALLVAMLGWLIATTVLAVAPLVRNRRILDALAVAAVTALVVGLGLGSRSAHAWTALLVPLCSLAAGIVLFRASGLLLAALERVARRAGVGVTGRLALVSLARAGGPAAGAIAFMAVSTALAGFALSFRVTLIRGAADQAADRVPLDALVAPGQSFARPTDLAPLSRWRALSQGEVFPVRRTEATYLSGPASVTVPALGIPSAALGLVHGWRASDGSAPLTVLANRLLPAGRARSPGPVLPASARWLRVYAHSPELDLTVIADLRDDEGRVRMLPLGSTVPGRDLLQAKLPSGRWEVEAFELDESAGLAATNGHQLAENPA
;
A
#
# COMPACT_ATOMS: atom_id res chain seq x y z
N MET A 1 20.19 38.59 -11.58
CA MET A 1 20.33 37.20 -12.02
C MET A 1 21.23 36.48 -11.01
N PRO A 2 20.71 35.62 -10.12
CA PRO A 2 21.59 34.85 -9.26
C PRO A 2 22.15 33.69 -10.09
N LEU A 3 23.39 33.83 -10.53
CA LEU A 3 24.16 32.75 -11.15
C LEU A 3 24.74 31.90 -10.01
N GLY A 4 24.21 30.70 -9.82
CA GLY A 4 24.78 29.73 -8.90
C GLY A 4 25.97 29.03 -9.55
N PHE A 5 27.18 29.35 -9.09
CA PHE A 5 28.41 28.65 -9.47
C PHE A 5 28.75 27.61 -8.39
N SER A 6 28.94 26.35 -8.77
CA SER A 6 29.43 25.29 -7.88
C SER A 6 30.83 24.89 -8.36
N PRO A 7 31.91 25.44 -7.79
CA PRO A 7 33.24 24.92 -8.05
C PRO A 7 33.51 23.70 -7.16
N GLU A 8 34.31 22.77 -7.69
CA GLU A 8 34.96 21.61 -7.05
C GLU A 8 34.07 20.34 -6.92
N LEU A 9 34.46 19.13 -7.36
CA LEU A 9 35.73 18.55 -7.85
C LEU A 9 35.46 17.58 -9.03
N ASP A 10 36.51 17.30 -9.82
CA ASP A 10 36.62 16.35 -10.94
C ASP A 10 35.95 16.73 -12.26
N ALA A 11 36.73 17.38 -13.15
CA ALA A 11 36.65 17.37 -14.62
C ALA A 11 35.27 17.33 -15.31
N ARG A 12 34.21 17.82 -14.66
CA ARG A 12 32.87 17.91 -15.24
C ARG A 12 32.59 19.35 -15.63
N ALA A 13 32.08 19.52 -16.84
CA ALA A 13 31.75 20.81 -17.41
C ALA A 13 30.82 21.60 -16.46
N PRO A 14 31.04 22.91 -16.27
CA PRO A 14 30.22 23.72 -15.38
C PRO A 14 28.77 23.74 -15.86
N VAL A 15 27.84 23.36 -14.97
CA VAL A 15 26.40 23.44 -15.23
C VAL A 15 25.90 24.82 -14.85
N LEU A 16 25.35 25.55 -15.83
CA LEU A 16 24.85 26.91 -15.64
C LEU A 16 23.32 26.89 -15.59
N VAL A 17 22.76 27.16 -14.41
CA VAL A 17 21.31 27.15 -14.19
C VAL A 17 20.78 28.57 -14.25
N THR A 18 19.78 28.81 -15.10
CA THR A 18 19.11 30.11 -15.25
C THR A 18 17.60 29.92 -15.22
N ALA A 19 16.87 30.91 -14.69
CA ALA A 19 15.42 30.99 -14.84
C ALA A 19 15.00 31.65 -16.17
N ASP A 20 15.94 32.28 -16.89
CA ASP A 20 15.71 32.96 -18.15
C ASP A 20 16.55 32.31 -19.26
N ILE A 21 15.94 31.34 -19.94
CA ILE A 21 16.55 30.60 -21.05
C ILE A 21 16.86 31.55 -22.22
N ASN A 22 15.95 32.48 -22.52
CA ASN A 22 16.13 33.44 -23.62
C ASN A 22 17.29 34.40 -23.34
N GLY A 23 17.46 34.82 -22.08
CA GLY A 23 18.59 35.62 -21.64
C GLY A 23 19.92 34.89 -21.78
N LEU A 24 19.97 33.60 -21.42
CA LEU A 24 21.16 32.75 -21.57
C LEU A 24 21.51 32.54 -23.04
N ASP A 25 20.51 32.35 -23.90
CA ASP A 25 20.74 32.10 -25.32
C ASP A 25 21.35 33.32 -26.05
N ARG A 26 21.10 34.53 -25.53
CA ARG A 26 21.62 35.80 -26.08
C ARG A 26 23.05 36.12 -25.63
N LEU A 27 23.65 35.35 -24.72
CA LEU A 27 25.04 35.56 -24.32
C LEU A 27 25.99 35.14 -25.43
N SER A 28 26.62 36.13 -26.08
CA SER A 28 27.55 35.94 -27.20
C SER A 28 28.73 35.03 -26.84
N GLY A 29 29.22 35.09 -25.59
CA GLY A 29 30.31 34.26 -25.08
C GLY A 29 30.00 32.76 -25.00
N LEU A 30 28.72 32.36 -25.12
CA LEU A 30 28.29 30.95 -25.07
C LEU A 30 27.81 30.44 -26.43
N SER A 31 27.95 31.22 -27.51
CA SER A 31 27.43 30.90 -28.85
C SER A 31 28.10 29.71 -29.55
N GLY A 32 29.33 29.36 -29.16
CA GLY A 32 30.09 28.25 -29.75
C GLY A 32 30.00 26.91 -29.02
N ILE A 33 29.18 26.79 -27.97
CA ILE A 33 29.08 25.58 -27.14
C ILE A 33 27.78 24.83 -27.49
N TYR A 34 27.83 23.51 -27.61
CA TYR A 34 26.65 22.67 -27.78
C TYR A 34 25.72 22.81 -26.56
N ARG A 35 24.44 23.10 -26.79
CA ARG A 35 23.46 23.36 -25.73
C ARG A 35 22.42 22.25 -25.70
N THR A 36 22.11 21.79 -24.51
CA THR A 36 20.97 20.91 -24.26
C THR A 36 20.02 21.68 -23.36
N HIS A 37 18.78 21.87 -23.83
CA HIS A 37 17.72 22.49 -23.07
C HIS A 37 16.84 21.40 -22.48
N GLU A 38 16.65 21.42 -21.16
CA GLU A 38 15.75 20.51 -20.46
C GLU A 38 14.61 21.32 -19.84
N TRP A 39 13.37 20.89 -20.08
CA TRP A 39 12.19 21.46 -19.45
C TRP A 39 11.57 20.44 -18.51
N VAL A 40 11.36 20.83 -17.26
CA VAL A 40 10.73 19.99 -16.25
C VAL A 40 9.39 20.63 -15.87
N ALA A 41 8.30 19.89 -16.06
CA ALA A 41 6.97 20.29 -15.63
C ALA A 41 6.50 19.38 -14.48
N PRO A 42 6.27 19.91 -13.27
CA PRO A 42 5.83 19.10 -12.15
C PRO A 42 4.41 18.60 -12.38
N LEU A 43 4.23 17.28 -12.31
CA LEU A 43 2.90 16.67 -12.33
C LEU A 43 2.29 16.73 -10.93
N ARG A 44 1.20 17.50 -10.77
CA ARG A 44 0.50 17.62 -9.48
C ARG A 44 -0.22 16.31 -9.14
N ALA A 45 0.42 15.48 -8.32
CA ALA A 45 -0.13 14.20 -7.87
C ALA A 45 -1.50 14.33 -7.16
N ALA A 46 -1.74 15.43 -6.43
CA ALA A 46 -2.99 15.67 -5.72
C ALA A 46 -4.23 15.78 -6.64
N GLY A 47 -4.04 16.02 -7.94
CA GLY A 47 -5.12 16.06 -8.94
C GLY A 47 -5.18 14.82 -9.84
N LEU A 48 -4.36 13.80 -9.56
CA LEU A 48 -4.44 12.52 -10.28
C LEU A 48 -5.38 11.57 -9.55
N HIS A 49 -6.44 11.21 -10.26
CA HIS A 49 -7.45 10.28 -9.78
C HIS A 49 -7.39 9.00 -10.59
N SER A 50 -7.83 7.89 -10.01
CA SER A 50 -7.82 6.59 -10.69
C SER A 50 -8.53 6.62 -12.05
N TRP A 51 -9.59 7.43 -12.19
CA TRP A 51 -10.34 7.61 -13.43
C TRP A 51 -9.67 8.54 -14.45
N THR A 52 -8.72 9.40 -14.04
CA THR A 52 -8.01 10.33 -14.95
C THR A 52 -6.66 9.79 -15.43
N ILE A 53 -6.06 8.83 -14.73
CA ILE A 53 -4.73 8.27 -15.06
C ILE A 53 -4.65 7.83 -16.53
N SER A 54 -5.63 7.07 -17.03
CA SER A 54 -5.63 6.58 -18.42
C SER A 54 -5.71 7.71 -19.45
N ALA A 55 -6.52 8.74 -19.17
CA ALA A 55 -6.62 9.91 -20.04
C ALA A 55 -5.33 10.75 -20.04
N VAL A 56 -4.70 10.91 -18.87
CA VAL A 56 -3.41 11.61 -18.74
C VAL A 56 -2.32 10.85 -19.50
N GLU A 57 -2.24 9.54 -19.33
CA GLU A 57 -1.26 8.70 -20.03
C GLU A 57 -1.48 8.73 -21.56
N ALA A 58 -2.72 8.66 -22.03
CA ALA A 58 -3.04 8.80 -23.45
C ALA A 58 -2.64 10.16 -24.00
N ARG A 59 -2.86 11.25 -23.23
CA ARG A 59 -2.40 12.60 -23.59
C ARG A 59 -0.88 12.70 -23.63
N LEU A 60 -0.17 12.08 -22.69
CA LEU A 60 1.30 12.05 -22.66
C LEU A 60 1.88 11.25 -23.84
N ARG A 61 1.31 10.08 -24.14
CA ARG A 61 1.67 9.30 -25.34
C ARG A 61 1.40 10.08 -26.63
N GLY A 62 0.26 10.76 -26.71
CA GLY A 62 -0.08 11.62 -27.84
C GLY A 62 0.89 12.80 -27.99
N ALA A 63 1.26 13.45 -26.88
CA ALA A 63 2.25 14.52 -26.88
C ALA A 63 3.64 14.03 -27.29
N GLN A 64 4.08 12.87 -26.79
CA GLN A 64 5.33 12.24 -27.20
C GLN A 64 5.33 11.95 -28.70
N ALA A 65 4.27 11.30 -29.22
CA ALA A 65 4.15 11.00 -30.64
C ALA A 65 4.16 12.28 -31.50
N ALA A 66 3.46 13.33 -31.07
CA ALA A 66 3.44 14.61 -31.77
C ALA A 66 4.81 15.31 -31.77
N LEU A 67 5.54 15.28 -30.64
CA LEU A 67 6.88 15.86 -30.52
C LEU A 67 7.89 15.11 -31.39
N THR A 68 7.91 13.77 -31.32
CA THR A 68 8.79 12.94 -32.14
C THR A 68 8.52 13.09 -33.63
N ALA A 69 7.24 13.27 -34.02
CA ALA A 69 6.87 13.52 -35.42
C ALA A 69 7.28 14.92 -35.91
N ALA A 70 7.21 15.94 -35.06
CA ALA A 70 7.56 17.31 -35.43
C ALA A 70 9.08 17.54 -35.45
N GLN A 71 9.82 16.97 -34.49
CA GLN A 71 11.26 17.16 -34.32
C GLN A 71 11.91 15.88 -33.80
N SER A 72 12.81 15.29 -34.60
CA SER A 72 13.54 14.05 -34.24
C SER A 72 14.55 14.22 -33.10
N GLN A 73 14.84 15.45 -32.69
CA GLN A 73 15.82 15.78 -31.65
C GLN A 73 15.18 16.07 -30.28
N VAL A 74 13.85 16.02 -30.15
CA VAL A 74 13.15 16.27 -28.89
C VAL A 74 12.66 14.96 -28.30
N GLU A 75 13.12 14.63 -27.10
CA GLU A 75 12.68 13.46 -26.34
C GLU A 75 11.81 13.89 -25.16
N LEU A 76 10.60 13.32 -25.04
CA LEU A 76 9.74 13.50 -23.88
C LEU A 76 9.90 12.30 -22.95
N THR A 77 10.56 12.52 -21.80
CA THR A 77 10.59 11.54 -20.71
C THR A 77 9.41 11.80 -19.77
N ALA A 78 8.44 10.89 -19.76
CA ALA A 78 7.29 10.95 -18.84
C ALA A 78 7.31 9.79 -17.83
N PRO A 79 6.71 9.94 -16.64
CA PRO A 79 6.77 8.95 -15.57
C PRO A 79 5.81 7.76 -15.80
N PHE A 80 5.88 7.11 -16.96
CA PHE A 80 4.97 6.03 -17.35
C PHE A 80 5.00 4.86 -16.36
N ALA A 81 6.18 4.47 -15.88
CA ALA A 81 6.31 3.40 -14.90
C ALA A 81 5.59 3.73 -13.57
N LEU A 82 5.67 4.99 -13.12
CA LEU A 82 4.96 5.43 -11.90
C LEU A 82 3.45 5.49 -12.13
N LEU A 83 2.99 5.90 -13.33
CA LEU A 83 1.57 5.90 -13.68
C LEU A 83 1.00 4.48 -13.78
N ASP A 84 1.78 3.53 -14.29
CA ASP A 84 1.37 2.14 -14.41
C ASP A 84 1.34 1.44 -13.04
N GLU A 85 2.32 1.73 -12.19
CA GLU A 85 2.32 1.27 -10.79
C GLU A 85 1.17 1.90 -9.98
N ALA A 86 0.85 3.17 -10.21
CA ALA A 86 -0.33 3.80 -9.61
C ALA A 86 -1.64 3.15 -10.11
N ARG A 87 -1.70 2.76 -11.39
CA ARG A 87 -2.84 2.03 -11.96
C ARG A 87 -2.97 0.61 -11.41
N SER A 88 -1.86 -0.12 -11.27
CA SER A 88 -1.85 -1.49 -10.74
C SER A 88 -2.35 -1.51 -9.29
N GLN A 89 -1.98 -0.50 -8.49
CA GLN A 89 -2.52 -0.30 -7.15
C GLN A 89 -4.00 0.08 -7.16
N ALA A 90 -4.40 0.99 -8.06
CA ALA A 90 -5.78 1.45 -8.17
C ALA A 90 -6.73 0.35 -8.64
N SER A 91 -6.28 -0.60 -9.48
CA SER A 91 -7.11 -1.68 -10.03
C SER A 91 -7.45 -2.77 -9.01
N GLY A 92 -6.68 -2.89 -7.93
CA GLY A 92 -6.99 -3.81 -6.82
C GLY A 92 -8.12 -3.35 -5.89
N ALA A 93 -8.40 -2.04 -5.85
CA ALA A 93 -9.47 -1.45 -5.03
C ALA A 93 -10.91 -1.80 -5.49
N PRO A 94 -11.28 -1.70 -6.78
CA PRO A 94 -12.64 -1.99 -7.23
C PRO A 94 -13.04 -3.45 -7.01
N THR A 95 -12.15 -4.43 -7.16
CA THR A 95 -12.48 -5.84 -6.87
C THR A 95 -12.88 -6.05 -5.40
N ARG A 96 -12.19 -5.37 -4.48
CA ARG A 96 -12.51 -5.42 -3.04
C ARG A 96 -13.85 -4.74 -2.74
N LEU A 97 -14.10 -3.60 -3.37
CA LEU A 97 -15.37 -2.87 -3.24
C LEU A 97 -16.55 -3.61 -3.89
N LEU A 98 -16.35 -4.31 -5.01
CA LEU A 98 -17.37 -5.13 -5.65
C LEU A 98 -17.76 -6.33 -4.80
N LEU A 99 -16.81 -6.95 -4.10
CA LEU A 99 -17.11 -8.06 -3.18
C LEU A 99 -17.88 -7.58 -1.95
N VAL A 100 -17.48 -6.45 -1.36
CA VAL A 100 -18.22 -5.82 -0.24
C VAL A 100 -19.60 -5.36 -0.71
N GLY A 101 -19.67 -4.63 -1.82
CA GLY A 101 -20.91 -4.09 -2.39
C GLY A 101 -21.87 -5.17 -2.84
N GLY A 102 -21.36 -6.23 -3.46
CA GLY A 102 -22.14 -7.42 -3.83
C GLY A 102 -22.69 -8.14 -2.61
N GLY A 103 -21.89 -8.30 -1.54
CA GLY A 103 -22.37 -8.86 -0.28
C GLY A 103 -23.46 -8.02 0.37
N VAL A 104 -23.31 -6.69 0.36
CA VAL A 104 -24.35 -5.75 0.83
C VAL A 104 -25.62 -5.88 0.00
N PHE A 105 -25.51 -5.93 -1.33
CA PHE A 105 -26.63 -6.08 -2.24
C PHE A 105 -27.40 -7.39 -1.99
N VAL A 106 -26.70 -8.53 -1.89
CA VAL A 106 -27.32 -9.82 -1.58
C VAL A 106 -28.00 -9.79 -0.21
N SER A 107 -27.40 -9.11 0.77
CA SER A 107 -27.98 -8.98 2.11
C SER A 107 -29.28 -8.18 2.11
N LEU A 108 -29.30 -7.07 1.37
CA LEU A 108 -30.50 -6.27 1.16
C LEU A 108 -31.57 -7.04 0.39
N LEU A 109 -31.19 -7.79 -0.64
CA LEU A 109 -32.11 -8.63 -1.41
C LEU A 109 -32.80 -9.67 -0.52
N LEU A 110 -32.03 -10.37 0.32
CA LEU A 110 -32.59 -11.36 1.23
C LEU A 110 -33.43 -10.71 2.33
N PHE A 111 -33.10 -9.49 2.75
CA PHE A 111 -33.96 -8.70 3.61
C PHE A 111 -35.29 -8.35 2.95
N VAL A 112 -35.29 -7.91 1.67
CA VAL A 112 -36.51 -7.67 0.89
C VAL A 112 -37.36 -8.94 0.82
N LEU A 113 -36.73 -10.10 0.62
CA LEU A 113 -37.41 -11.41 0.71
C LEU A 113 -38.08 -11.62 2.07
N LEU A 114 -37.39 -11.37 3.18
CA LEU A 114 -37.95 -11.47 4.54
C LEU A 114 -39.12 -10.50 4.77
N ALA A 115 -38.98 -9.25 4.34
CA ALA A 115 -40.05 -8.24 4.45
C ALA A 115 -41.29 -8.65 3.64
N ALA A 116 -41.09 -9.21 2.44
CA ALA A 116 -42.16 -9.73 1.60
C ALA A 116 -42.92 -10.89 2.29
N VAL A 117 -42.25 -11.70 3.12
CA VAL A 117 -42.93 -12.74 3.93
C VAL A 117 -43.85 -12.12 4.99
N GLY A 118 -43.48 -10.99 5.57
CA GLY A 118 -44.30 -10.25 6.54
C GLY A 118 -45.57 -9.66 5.91
N LEU A 119 -45.43 -9.03 4.74
CA LEU A 119 -46.52 -8.37 4.00
C LEU A 119 -47.51 -9.36 3.34
N ARG A 120 -47.07 -10.60 3.15
CA ARG A 120 -47.87 -11.65 2.50
C ARG A 120 -49.24 -11.87 3.11
N GLN A 121 -49.39 -11.77 4.44
CA GLN A 121 -50.69 -12.04 5.08
C GLN A 121 -51.75 -10.99 4.69
N GLU A 122 -51.36 -9.72 4.63
CA GLU A 122 -52.26 -8.62 4.24
C GLU A 122 -52.59 -8.71 2.74
N GLN A 123 -51.59 -8.92 1.88
CA GLN A 123 -51.81 -9.07 0.45
C GLN A 123 -52.66 -10.29 0.08
N GLN A 124 -52.55 -11.41 0.81
CA GLN A 124 -53.41 -12.58 0.56
C GLN A 124 -54.88 -12.31 0.87
N ALA A 125 -55.19 -11.53 1.91
CA ALA A 125 -56.56 -11.13 2.21
C ALA A 125 -57.16 -10.24 1.10
N GLU A 126 -56.34 -9.38 0.48
CA GLU A 126 -56.77 -8.54 -0.63
C GLU A 126 -56.91 -9.30 -1.95
N ILE A 127 -56.00 -10.23 -2.22
CA ILE A 127 -56.10 -11.18 -3.35
C ILE A 127 -57.37 -12.03 -3.22
N GLU A 128 -57.72 -12.49 -2.02
CA GLU A 128 -58.97 -13.23 -1.79
C GLU A 128 -60.20 -12.37 -2.08
N ARG A 129 -60.23 -11.10 -1.66
CA ARG A 129 -61.32 -10.18 -2.01
C ARG A 129 -61.45 -9.99 -3.52
N LEU A 130 -60.34 -9.81 -4.23
CA LEU A 130 -60.30 -9.68 -5.69
C LEU A 130 -60.78 -10.96 -6.40
N ARG A 131 -60.44 -12.13 -5.86
CA ARG A 131 -60.91 -13.42 -6.40
C ARG A 131 -62.40 -13.62 -6.17
N VAL A 132 -62.90 -13.24 -4.99
CA VAL A 132 -64.34 -13.29 -4.67
C VAL A 132 -65.14 -12.36 -5.60
N SER A 133 -64.58 -11.24 -6.03
CA SER A 133 -65.18 -10.34 -7.02
C SER A 133 -64.95 -10.74 -8.50
N GLY A 134 -64.41 -11.93 -8.75
CA GLY A 134 -64.29 -12.51 -10.10
C GLY A 134 -63.01 -12.17 -10.87
N ALA A 135 -61.98 -11.63 -10.20
CA ALA A 135 -60.72 -11.33 -10.85
C ALA A 135 -59.99 -12.59 -11.33
N ARG A 136 -59.49 -12.53 -12.58
CA ARG A 136 -58.64 -13.59 -13.19
C ARG A 136 -57.20 -13.48 -12.70
N LEU A 137 -56.45 -14.57 -12.86
CA LEU A 137 -55.04 -14.67 -12.44
C LEU A 137 -54.14 -13.57 -13.05
N VAL A 138 -54.45 -13.15 -14.29
CA VAL A 138 -53.76 -12.04 -14.97
C VAL A 138 -53.99 -10.71 -14.25
N HIS A 139 -55.21 -10.41 -13.78
CA HIS A 139 -55.51 -9.19 -13.04
C HIS A 139 -54.83 -9.19 -11.66
N THR A 140 -54.75 -10.34 -10.99
CA THR A 140 -54.05 -10.48 -9.72
C THR A 140 -52.54 -10.25 -9.87
N VAL A 141 -51.92 -10.85 -10.90
CA VAL A 141 -50.48 -10.67 -11.15
C VAL A 141 -50.17 -9.24 -11.60
N ALA A 142 -51.01 -8.65 -12.46
CA ALA A 142 -50.83 -7.26 -12.89
C ALA A 142 -50.96 -6.27 -11.72
N PHE A 143 -51.93 -6.47 -10.82
CA PHE A 143 -52.08 -5.66 -9.61
C PHE A 143 -50.85 -5.73 -8.71
N LEU A 144 -50.39 -6.94 -8.36
CA LEU A 144 -49.21 -7.13 -7.52
C LEU A 144 -47.93 -6.58 -8.15
N ALA A 145 -47.75 -6.80 -9.46
CA ALA A 145 -46.59 -6.31 -10.18
C ALA A 145 -46.58 -4.78 -10.25
N LEU A 146 -47.72 -4.14 -10.50
CA LEU A 146 -47.82 -2.68 -10.58
C LEU A 146 -47.62 -2.02 -9.20
N GLU A 147 -48.23 -2.58 -8.17
CA GLU A 147 -48.09 -2.10 -6.79
C GLU A 147 -46.63 -2.23 -6.32
N ALA A 148 -46.03 -3.41 -6.50
CA ALA A 148 -44.62 -3.63 -6.17
C ALA A 148 -43.68 -2.73 -7.00
N ALA A 149 -43.95 -2.58 -8.30
CA ALA A 149 -43.13 -1.77 -9.19
C ALA A 149 -43.13 -0.29 -8.77
N TRP A 150 -44.30 0.25 -8.44
CA TRP A 150 -44.45 1.64 -8.01
C TRP A 150 -43.76 1.92 -6.68
N ILE A 151 -43.95 1.04 -5.67
CA ILE A 151 -43.28 1.16 -4.37
C ILE A 151 -41.76 1.06 -4.53
N CYS A 152 -41.28 0.11 -5.33
CA CYS A 152 -39.85 -0.05 -5.61
C CYS A 152 -39.29 1.14 -6.37
N ALA A 153 -40.03 1.69 -7.34
CA ALA A 153 -39.61 2.86 -8.11
C ALA A 153 -39.48 4.10 -7.21
N LEU A 154 -40.48 4.38 -6.37
CA LEU A 154 -40.44 5.49 -5.43
C LEU A 154 -39.29 5.36 -4.44
N SER A 155 -39.08 4.14 -3.92
CA SER A 155 -37.97 3.83 -3.01
C SER A 155 -36.61 4.00 -3.68
N LEU A 156 -36.48 3.57 -4.95
CA LEU A 156 -35.26 3.73 -5.74
C LEU A 156 -34.95 5.20 -5.99
N VAL A 157 -35.94 6.00 -6.36
CA VAL A 157 -35.78 7.45 -6.58
C VAL A 157 -35.34 8.15 -5.28
N ALA A 158 -35.99 7.84 -4.16
CA ALA A 158 -35.61 8.39 -2.86
C ALA A 158 -34.19 7.98 -2.45
N ALA A 159 -33.84 6.69 -2.57
CA ALA A 159 -32.51 6.19 -2.26
C ALA A 159 -31.44 6.79 -3.18
N PHE A 160 -31.73 6.95 -4.47
CA PHE A 160 -30.84 7.57 -5.43
C PHE A 160 -30.60 9.05 -5.10
N ALA A 161 -31.66 9.80 -4.76
CA ALA A 161 -31.53 11.18 -4.31
C ALA A 161 -30.67 11.32 -3.05
N ILE A 162 -30.86 10.42 -2.07
CA ILE A 162 -30.02 10.36 -0.86
C ILE A 162 -28.57 10.03 -1.22
N ALA A 163 -28.35 9.05 -2.10
CA ALA A 163 -27.00 8.67 -2.54
C ALA A 163 -26.29 9.82 -3.25
N VAL A 164 -26.99 10.58 -4.11
CA VAL A 164 -26.47 11.80 -4.74
C VAL A 164 -26.13 12.84 -3.68
N ALA A 165 -27.03 13.11 -2.73
CA ALA A 165 -26.77 14.09 -1.66
C ALA A 165 -25.54 13.72 -0.81
N VAL A 166 -25.42 12.44 -0.43
CA VAL A 166 -24.28 11.92 0.32
C VAL A 166 -22.99 12.03 -0.52
N ALA A 167 -23.03 11.67 -1.80
CA ALA A 167 -21.89 11.80 -2.69
C ALA A 167 -21.42 13.26 -2.84
N VAL A 168 -22.36 14.20 -2.94
CA VAL A 168 -22.08 15.65 -2.99
C VAL A 168 -21.42 16.12 -1.70
N ILE A 169 -21.93 15.73 -0.53
CA ILE A 169 -21.36 16.10 0.78
C ILE A 169 -19.96 15.51 0.95
N LEU A 170 -19.76 14.25 0.55
CA LEU A 170 -18.45 13.59 0.66
C LEU A 170 -17.43 14.21 -0.32
N ALA A 171 -17.85 14.52 -1.55
CA ALA A 171 -16.99 15.16 -2.54
C ALA A 171 -16.60 16.58 -2.10
N SER A 172 -17.55 17.37 -1.58
CA SER A 172 -17.25 18.73 -1.09
C SER A 172 -16.32 18.71 0.13
N GLY A 173 -16.53 17.77 1.06
CA GLY A 173 -15.64 17.60 2.22
C GLY A 173 -14.24 17.11 1.85
N ALA A 174 -14.08 16.42 0.72
CA ALA A 174 -12.80 15.96 0.21
C ALA A 174 -12.11 16.97 -0.74
N GLY A 175 -12.77 18.08 -1.08
CA GLY A 175 -12.27 19.04 -2.07
C GLY A 175 -12.29 18.54 -3.51
N GLU A 176 -13.11 17.51 -3.79
CA GLU A 176 -13.17 16.82 -5.08
C GLU A 176 -14.22 17.43 -6.03
N PRO A 177 -13.99 17.40 -7.35
CA PRO A 177 -14.93 17.96 -8.33
C PRO A 177 -16.22 17.11 -8.39
N ILE A 178 -17.29 17.63 -7.77
CA ILE A 178 -18.59 16.98 -7.61
C ILE A 178 -19.12 16.41 -8.94
N GLY A 179 -19.04 17.19 -10.02
CA GLY A 179 -19.54 16.77 -11.33
C GLY A 179 -18.81 15.56 -11.91
N ALA A 180 -17.49 15.48 -11.72
CA ALA A 180 -16.69 14.35 -12.18
C ALA A 180 -16.93 13.10 -11.32
N VAL A 181 -17.09 13.27 -10.01
CA VAL A 181 -17.43 12.17 -9.09
C VAL A 181 -18.79 11.57 -9.43
N LEU A 182 -19.81 12.41 -9.68
CA LEU A 182 -21.14 11.94 -10.04
C LEU A 182 -21.16 11.25 -11.41
N SER A 183 -20.48 11.82 -12.42
CA SER A 183 -20.47 11.25 -13.78
C SER A 183 -19.78 9.89 -13.87
N HIS A 184 -18.70 9.68 -13.11
CA HIS A 184 -17.93 8.43 -13.14
C HIS A 184 -18.42 7.40 -12.11
N SER A 185 -19.32 7.78 -11.19
CA SER A 185 -19.87 6.89 -10.17
C SER A 185 -21.35 6.60 -10.41
N LEU A 186 -22.23 7.55 -10.07
CA LEU A 186 -23.68 7.33 -10.03
C LEU A 186 -24.39 7.50 -11.38
N LEU A 187 -23.87 8.34 -12.27
CA LEU A 187 -24.43 8.61 -13.59
C LEU A 187 -23.74 7.80 -14.69
N SER A 188 -22.89 6.84 -14.33
CA SER A 188 -22.29 5.91 -15.28
C SER A 188 -23.37 5.00 -15.87
N ALA A 189 -23.21 4.61 -17.14
CA ALA A 189 -24.15 3.71 -17.80
C ALA A 189 -24.29 2.37 -17.04
N ASP A 190 -23.18 1.87 -16.52
CA ASP A 190 -23.15 0.63 -15.73
C ASP A 190 -23.92 0.77 -14.41
N ALA A 191 -23.76 1.89 -13.69
CA ALA A 191 -24.51 2.12 -12.45
C ALA A 191 -26.02 2.23 -12.70
N LEU A 192 -26.44 2.89 -13.78
CA LEU A 192 -27.85 2.98 -14.18
C LEU A 192 -28.43 1.62 -14.56
N LEU A 193 -27.66 0.80 -15.29
CA LEU A 193 -28.06 -0.58 -15.62
C LEU A 193 -28.19 -1.44 -14.36
N VAL A 194 -27.25 -1.34 -13.43
CA VAL A 194 -27.32 -2.07 -12.14
C VAL A 194 -28.52 -1.61 -11.31
N ALA A 195 -28.80 -0.31 -11.26
CA ALA A 195 -29.98 0.23 -10.57
C ALA A 195 -31.29 -0.28 -11.18
N MET A 196 -31.39 -0.27 -12.52
CA MET A 196 -32.55 -0.78 -13.25
C MET A 196 -32.76 -2.28 -13.03
N LEU A 197 -31.68 -3.06 -13.09
CA LEU A 197 -31.71 -4.50 -12.81
C LEU A 197 -32.12 -4.77 -11.36
N GLY A 198 -31.57 -4.02 -10.40
CA GLY A 198 -31.93 -4.12 -8.99
C GLY A 198 -33.41 -3.82 -8.74
N TRP A 199 -33.96 -2.78 -9.38
CA TRP A 199 -35.39 -2.46 -9.35
C TRP A 199 -36.25 -3.60 -9.90
N LEU A 200 -35.86 -4.18 -11.04
CA LEU A 200 -36.60 -5.25 -11.68
C LEU A 200 -36.59 -6.53 -10.84
N ILE A 201 -35.44 -6.88 -10.26
CA ILE A 201 -35.32 -8.04 -9.36
C ILE A 201 -36.16 -7.82 -8.09
N ALA A 202 -36.05 -6.66 -7.44
CA ALA A 202 -36.82 -6.37 -6.22
C ALA A 202 -38.33 -6.42 -6.47
N THR A 203 -38.78 -5.82 -7.57
CA THR A 203 -40.17 -5.86 -8.02
C THR A 203 -40.64 -7.29 -8.27
N THR A 204 -39.84 -8.10 -8.95
CA THR A 204 -40.18 -9.49 -9.25
C THR A 204 -40.28 -10.32 -7.97
N VAL A 205 -39.33 -10.16 -7.04
CA VAL A 205 -39.34 -10.84 -5.74
C VAL A 205 -40.59 -10.49 -4.93
N LEU A 206 -40.92 -9.20 -4.83
CA LEU A 206 -42.10 -8.73 -4.09
C LEU A 206 -43.41 -9.19 -4.74
N ALA A 207 -43.50 -9.21 -6.07
CA ALA A 207 -44.69 -9.66 -6.79
C ALA A 207 -44.89 -11.19 -6.71
N VAL A 208 -43.80 -11.98 -6.66
CA VAL A 208 -43.85 -13.45 -6.64
C VAL A 208 -44.03 -14.02 -5.24
N ALA A 209 -43.47 -13.39 -4.20
CA ALA A 209 -43.51 -13.88 -2.82
C ALA A 209 -44.93 -14.24 -2.28
N PRO A 210 -46.01 -13.50 -2.61
CA PRO A 210 -47.37 -13.81 -2.17
C PRO A 210 -47.99 -15.02 -2.89
N LEU A 211 -47.51 -15.31 -4.10
CA LEU A 211 -48.01 -16.36 -5.00
C LEU A 211 -47.43 -17.75 -4.64
N VAL A 212 -46.25 -17.80 -4.01
CA VAL A 212 -45.59 -19.06 -3.64
C VAL A 212 -46.28 -19.71 -2.44
N ARG A 213 -47.07 -20.77 -2.67
CA ARG A 213 -47.93 -21.40 -1.65
C ARG A 213 -47.19 -22.10 -0.50
N ASN A 214 -45.91 -22.45 -0.67
CA ASN A 214 -45.16 -23.28 0.27
C ASN A 214 -44.16 -22.48 1.14
N ARG A 215 -44.42 -22.39 2.46
CA ARG A 215 -43.52 -21.75 3.45
C ARG A 215 -42.11 -22.34 3.47
N ARG A 216 -41.97 -23.61 3.11
CA ARG A 216 -40.70 -24.35 3.18
C ARG A 216 -39.65 -23.88 2.16
N ILE A 217 -40.04 -23.26 1.04
CA ILE A 217 -39.10 -22.80 0.01
C ILE A 217 -38.33 -21.56 0.49
N LEU A 218 -39.01 -20.67 1.21
CA LEU A 218 -38.40 -19.49 1.82
C LEU A 218 -37.52 -19.87 3.01
N ASP A 219 -37.95 -20.84 3.82
CA ASP A 219 -37.13 -21.40 4.89
C ASP A 219 -35.89 -22.13 4.32
N ALA A 220 -36.03 -22.85 3.20
CA ALA A 220 -34.92 -23.50 2.52
C ALA A 220 -33.92 -22.50 1.93
N LEU A 221 -34.39 -21.37 1.38
CA LEU A 221 -33.54 -20.28 0.91
C LEU A 221 -32.78 -19.60 2.05
N ALA A 222 -33.45 -19.36 3.18
CA ALA A 222 -32.81 -18.81 4.38
C ALA A 222 -31.79 -19.79 4.97
N VAL A 223 -32.12 -21.08 5.05
CA VAL A 223 -31.20 -22.12 5.50
C VAL A 223 -30.03 -22.24 4.54
N ALA A 224 -30.26 -22.25 3.22
CA ALA A 224 -29.21 -22.31 2.20
C ALA A 224 -28.24 -21.11 2.30
N ALA A 225 -28.75 -19.90 2.58
CA ALA A 225 -27.90 -18.73 2.83
C ALA A 225 -27.04 -18.91 4.10
N VAL A 226 -27.60 -19.50 5.16
CA VAL A 226 -26.88 -19.78 6.42
C VAL A 226 -25.90 -20.96 6.26
N THR A 227 -26.20 -22.00 5.49
CA THR A 227 -25.23 -23.07 5.20
C THR A 227 -24.11 -22.58 4.29
N ALA A 228 -24.41 -21.73 3.30
CA ALA A 228 -23.38 -21.09 2.48
C ALA A 228 -22.44 -20.21 3.33
N LEU A 229 -22.97 -19.50 4.33
CA LEU A 229 -22.18 -18.79 5.34
C LEU A 229 -21.23 -19.73 6.11
N VAL A 230 -21.76 -20.81 6.69
CA VAL A 230 -20.99 -21.74 7.54
C VAL A 230 -19.93 -22.49 6.73
N VAL A 231 -20.26 -22.91 5.51
CA VAL A 231 -19.32 -23.56 4.58
C VAL A 231 -18.24 -22.57 4.12
N GLY A 232 -18.60 -21.31 3.87
CA GLY A 232 -17.66 -20.24 3.54
C GLY A 232 -16.66 -19.95 4.67
N LEU A 233 -17.14 -19.96 5.93
CA LEU A 233 -16.29 -19.82 7.13
C LEU A 233 -15.31 -20.99 7.30
N GLY A 234 -15.73 -22.21 6.96
CA GLY A 234 -14.90 -23.42 7.06
C GLY A 234 -13.84 -23.59 5.96
N LEU A 235 -14.08 -23.02 4.77
CA LEU A 235 -13.16 -23.07 3.62
C LEU A 235 -12.14 -21.92 3.60
N GLY A 236 -12.21 -21.02 4.58
CA GLY A 236 -11.43 -19.79 4.69
C GLY A 236 -9.95 -20.00 4.99
N SER A 237 -9.18 -20.54 4.04
CA SER A 237 -7.71 -20.50 4.07
C SER A 237 -7.05 -20.40 2.69
N ARG A 238 -7.80 -20.55 1.58
CA ARG A 238 -7.23 -20.55 0.22
C ARG A 238 -7.24 -19.21 -0.52
N SER A 239 -8.00 -18.21 -0.06
CA SER A 239 -7.98 -16.84 -0.60
C SER A 239 -8.41 -15.78 0.43
N ALA A 240 -7.47 -15.38 1.29
CA ALA A 240 -7.70 -14.54 2.49
C ALA A 240 -8.40 -13.18 2.26
N HIS A 241 -8.37 -12.63 1.04
CA HIS A 241 -8.86 -11.28 0.75
C HIS A 241 -10.33 -11.19 0.30
N ALA A 242 -10.85 -12.22 -0.37
CA ALA A 242 -12.22 -12.19 -0.91
C ALA A 242 -13.27 -12.62 0.12
N TRP A 243 -12.90 -13.59 0.97
CA TRP A 243 -13.79 -14.13 1.98
C TRP A 243 -14.03 -13.18 3.15
N THR A 244 -13.00 -12.46 3.60
CA THR A 244 -13.12 -11.45 4.67
C THR A 244 -14.08 -10.32 4.29
N ALA A 245 -14.09 -9.92 3.01
CA ALA A 245 -15.03 -8.93 2.46
C ALA A 245 -16.48 -9.43 2.43
N LEU A 246 -16.71 -10.73 2.15
CA LEU A 246 -18.05 -11.31 2.12
C LEU A 246 -18.60 -11.62 3.51
N LEU A 247 -17.74 -11.95 4.47
CA LEU A 247 -18.10 -12.45 5.80
C LEU A 247 -19.00 -11.49 6.58
N VAL A 248 -18.74 -10.18 6.47
CA VAL A 248 -19.50 -9.16 7.21
C VAL A 248 -20.95 -8.99 6.75
N PRO A 249 -21.25 -8.81 5.44
CA PRO A 249 -22.64 -8.77 4.98
C PRO A 249 -23.39 -10.07 5.33
N LEU A 250 -22.71 -11.21 5.20
CA LEU A 250 -23.19 -12.53 5.54
C LEU A 250 -23.50 -12.71 7.05
N CYS A 251 -22.65 -12.20 7.95
CA CYS A 251 -22.92 -12.15 9.39
C CYS A 251 -24.04 -11.18 9.75
N SER A 252 -24.09 -10.02 9.10
CA SER A 252 -25.16 -9.02 9.29
C SER A 252 -26.52 -9.59 8.90
N LEU A 253 -26.56 -10.29 7.76
CA LEU A 253 -27.70 -11.05 7.30
C LEU A 253 -28.14 -12.12 8.30
N ALA A 254 -27.20 -12.96 8.76
CA ALA A 254 -27.49 -14.01 9.73
C ALA A 254 -28.07 -13.42 11.04
N ALA A 255 -27.47 -12.33 11.53
CA ALA A 255 -27.99 -11.58 12.66
C ALA A 255 -29.41 -11.04 12.38
N GLY A 256 -29.66 -10.48 11.20
CA GLY A 256 -30.98 -10.01 10.78
C GLY A 256 -32.03 -11.11 10.76
N ILE A 257 -31.71 -12.30 10.24
CA ILE A 257 -32.59 -13.48 10.25
C ILE A 257 -32.90 -13.92 11.69
N VAL A 258 -31.86 -14.01 12.53
CA VAL A 258 -32.00 -14.39 13.94
C VAL A 258 -32.86 -13.38 14.68
N LEU A 259 -32.63 -12.07 14.51
CA LEU A 259 -33.47 -11.03 15.11
C LEU A 259 -34.91 -11.07 14.60
N PHE A 260 -35.12 -11.27 13.30
CA PHE A 260 -36.47 -11.38 12.73
C PHE A 260 -37.25 -12.53 13.38
N ARG A 261 -36.61 -13.70 13.53
CA ARG A 261 -37.22 -14.88 14.16
C ARG A 261 -37.38 -14.74 15.68
N ALA A 262 -36.40 -14.15 16.35
CA ALA A 262 -36.40 -13.95 17.79
C ALA A 262 -37.26 -12.76 18.23
N SER A 263 -37.67 -11.87 17.31
CA SER A 263 -38.41 -10.64 17.61
C SER A 263 -39.65 -10.88 18.47
N GLY A 264 -40.47 -11.89 18.16
CA GLY A 264 -41.65 -12.23 18.95
C GLY A 264 -41.32 -12.66 20.37
N LEU A 265 -40.24 -13.45 20.54
CA LEU A 265 -39.75 -13.87 21.86
C LEU A 265 -39.12 -12.71 22.63
N LEU A 266 -38.34 -11.85 21.95
CA LEU A 266 -37.68 -10.68 22.51
C LEU A 266 -38.69 -9.63 22.97
N LEU A 267 -39.71 -9.34 22.16
CA LEU A 267 -40.78 -8.41 22.51
C LEU A 267 -41.61 -8.94 23.69
N ALA A 268 -41.89 -10.25 23.73
CA ALA A 268 -42.56 -10.88 24.87
C ALA A 268 -41.70 -10.89 26.15
N ALA A 269 -40.37 -11.04 26.02
CA ALA A 269 -39.45 -10.96 27.14
C ALA A 269 -39.30 -9.52 27.66
N LEU A 270 -39.20 -8.54 26.76
CA LEU A 270 -39.16 -7.11 27.08
C LEU A 270 -40.44 -6.67 27.77
N GLU A 271 -41.60 -7.15 27.34
CA GLU A 271 -42.87 -6.89 28.03
C GLU A 271 -42.88 -7.50 29.45
N ARG A 272 -42.32 -8.70 29.65
CA ARG A 272 -42.16 -9.29 31.00
C ARG A 272 -41.21 -8.49 31.89
N VAL A 273 -40.12 -7.99 31.34
CA VAL A 273 -39.16 -7.16 32.07
C VAL A 273 -39.76 -5.80 32.39
N ALA A 274 -40.44 -5.16 31.42
CA ALA A 274 -41.14 -3.89 31.61
C ALA A 274 -42.25 -3.98 32.67
N ARG A 275 -42.95 -5.13 32.75
CA ARG A 275 -43.89 -5.44 33.83
C ARG A 275 -43.23 -5.48 35.20
N ARG A 276 -42.01 -6.03 35.31
CA ARG A 276 -41.26 -6.14 36.56
C ARG A 276 -40.58 -4.83 36.97
N ALA A 277 -40.21 -4.00 36.00
CA ALA A 277 -39.49 -2.74 36.22
C ALA A 277 -40.40 -1.51 36.44
N GLY A 278 -41.72 -1.69 36.46
CA GLY A 278 -42.67 -0.59 36.71
C GLY A 278 -42.76 0.45 35.58
N VAL A 279 -42.38 0.09 34.35
CA VAL A 279 -42.43 1.00 33.20
C VAL A 279 -43.87 1.43 32.92
N GLY A 280 -44.07 2.73 32.62
CA GLY A 280 -45.38 3.35 32.41
C GLY A 280 -46.26 2.65 31.37
N VAL A 281 -47.58 2.81 31.53
CA VAL A 281 -48.63 2.13 30.75
C VAL A 281 -48.47 2.29 29.23
N THR A 282 -48.00 3.46 28.78
CA THR A 282 -47.72 3.78 27.37
C THR A 282 -46.61 2.90 26.77
N GLY A 283 -45.52 2.66 27.48
CA GLY A 283 -44.43 1.78 27.01
C GLY A 283 -44.88 0.32 26.89
N ARG A 284 -45.75 -0.14 27.79
CA ARG A 284 -46.34 -1.48 27.72
C ARG A 284 -47.31 -1.63 26.55
N LEU A 285 -48.18 -0.64 26.31
CA LEU A 285 -49.10 -0.65 25.19
C LEU A 285 -48.37 -0.68 23.84
N ALA A 286 -47.26 0.06 23.72
CA ALA A 286 -46.41 0.03 22.53
C ALA A 286 -45.76 -1.35 22.31
N LEU A 287 -45.21 -1.98 23.36
CA LEU A 287 -44.62 -3.33 23.24
C LEU A 287 -45.66 -4.40 22.86
N VAL A 288 -46.87 -4.30 23.41
CA VAL A 288 -47.96 -5.24 23.10
C VAL A 288 -48.50 -5.03 21.68
N SER A 289 -48.61 -3.79 21.21
CA SER A 289 -49.03 -3.52 19.83
C SER A 289 -47.99 -4.01 18.82
N LEU A 290 -46.70 -3.80 19.10
CA LEU A 290 -45.58 -4.33 18.32
C LEU A 290 -45.54 -5.86 18.31
N ALA A 291 -45.79 -6.51 19.45
CA ALA A 291 -45.83 -7.98 19.53
C ALA A 291 -47.03 -8.58 18.77
N ARG A 292 -48.15 -7.86 18.67
CA ARG A 292 -49.32 -8.28 17.89
C ARG A 292 -49.15 -8.04 16.39
N ALA A 293 -48.46 -6.99 15.97
CA ALA A 293 -48.19 -6.65 14.57
C ALA A 293 -46.96 -7.41 14.00
N GLY A 294 -46.79 -8.68 14.37
CA GLY A 294 -45.50 -9.38 14.36
C GLY A 294 -44.73 -9.45 13.04
N GLY A 295 -45.38 -9.28 11.88
CA GLY A 295 -44.68 -9.27 10.58
C GLY A 295 -43.94 -7.96 10.30
N PRO A 296 -44.65 -6.83 10.16
CA PRO A 296 -44.05 -5.51 9.91
C PRO A 296 -43.05 -5.07 10.98
N ALA A 297 -43.39 -5.29 12.26
CA ALA A 297 -42.55 -4.92 13.40
C ALA A 297 -41.21 -5.68 13.42
N ALA A 298 -41.25 -7.00 13.20
CA ALA A 298 -40.05 -7.83 13.13
C ALA A 298 -39.16 -7.44 11.94
N GLY A 299 -39.78 -7.13 10.80
CA GLY A 299 -39.09 -6.64 9.61
C GLY A 299 -38.32 -5.35 9.89
N ALA A 300 -38.96 -4.35 10.51
CA ALA A 300 -38.32 -3.08 10.85
C ALA A 300 -37.15 -3.23 11.84
N ILE A 301 -37.29 -4.08 12.87
CA ILE A 301 -36.21 -4.35 13.84
C ILE A 301 -35.02 -5.01 13.14
N ALA A 302 -35.27 -6.04 12.33
CA ALA A 302 -34.22 -6.71 11.57
C ALA A 302 -33.53 -5.75 10.59
N PHE A 303 -34.30 -4.87 9.92
CA PHE A 303 -33.76 -3.86 9.01
C PHE A 303 -32.80 -2.91 9.71
N MET A 304 -33.22 -2.35 10.84
CA MET A 304 -32.38 -1.42 11.61
C MET A 304 -31.09 -2.10 12.06
N ALA A 305 -31.17 -3.33 12.58
CA ALA A 305 -29.99 -4.08 13.02
C ALA A 305 -29.00 -4.33 11.87
N VAL A 306 -29.48 -4.81 10.72
CA VAL A 306 -28.65 -5.03 9.52
C VAL A 306 -28.03 -3.71 9.04
N SER A 307 -28.84 -2.64 8.95
CA SER A 307 -28.37 -1.33 8.48
C SER A 307 -27.30 -0.74 9.40
N THR A 308 -27.48 -0.80 10.73
CA THR A 308 -26.49 -0.33 11.69
C THR A 308 -25.20 -1.15 11.64
N ALA A 309 -25.31 -2.48 11.49
CA ALA A 309 -24.14 -3.35 11.33
C ALA A 309 -23.34 -3.02 10.06
N LEU A 310 -24.03 -2.87 8.92
CA LEU A 310 -23.40 -2.47 7.65
C LEU A 310 -22.76 -1.08 7.75
N ALA A 311 -23.43 -0.11 8.38
CA ALA A 311 -22.88 1.23 8.58
C ALA A 311 -21.62 1.21 9.46
N GLY A 312 -21.65 0.47 10.58
CA GLY A 312 -20.50 0.30 11.47
C GLY A 312 -19.32 -0.38 10.76
N PHE A 313 -19.60 -1.37 9.92
CA PHE A 313 -18.58 -1.98 9.06
C PHE A 313 -18.00 -1.00 8.05
N ALA A 314 -18.83 -0.26 7.31
CA ALA A 314 -18.38 0.70 6.32
C ALA A 314 -17.46 1.77 6.93
N LEU A 315 -17.81 2.28 8.12
CA LEU A 315 -16.98 3.23 8.87
C LEU A 315 -15.65 2.60 9.31
N SER A 316 -15.68 1.40 9.89
CA SER A 316 -14.48 0.70 10.35
C SER A 316 -13.55 0.32 9.19
N PHE A 317 -14.13 -0.12 8.08
CA PHE A 317 -13.42 -0.42 6.85
C PHE A 317 -12.78 0.83 6.25
N ARG A 318 -13.50 1.96 6.23
CA ARG A 318 -12.94 3.25 5.80
C ARG A 318 -11.74 3.65 6.66
N VAL A 319 -11.85 3.56 7.99
CA VAL A 319 -10.73 3.85 8.90
C VAL A 319 -9.55 2.94 8.61
N THR A 320 -9.80 1.65 8.34
CA THR A 320 -8.77 0.68 7.98
C THR A 320 -8.10 1.03 6.64
N LEU A 321 -8.87 1.48 5.64
CA LEU A 321 -8.33 1.93 4.36
C LEU A 321 -7.47 3.20 4.49
N ILE A 322 -7.93 4.20 5.25
CA ILE A 322 -7.17 5.43 5.50
C ILE A 322 -5.86 5.09 6.22
N ARG A 323 -5.94 4.24 7.25
CA ARG A 323 -4.76 3.80 8.00
C ARG A 323 -3.81 3.00 7.10
N GLY A 324 -4.31 2.06 6.31
CA GLY A 324 -3.52 1.29 5.37
C GLY A 324 -2.83 2.14 4.31
N ALA A 325 -3.49 3.20 3.81
CA ALA A 325 -2.87 4.15 2.88
C ALA A 325 -1.75 4.96 3.56
N ALA A 326 -1.96 5.42 4.79
CA ALA A 326 -0.92 6.09 5.57
C ALA A 326 0.26 5.17 5.87
N ASP A 327 0.01 3.90 6.20
CA ASP A 327 1.06 2.92 6.46
C ASP A 327 1.85 2.58 5.19
N GLN A 328 1.19 2.44 4.03
CA GLN A 328 1.87 2.26 2.74
C GLN A 328 2.72 3.47 2.35
N ALA A 329 2.23 4.68 2.65
CA ALA A 329 3.00 5.90 2.43
C ALA A 329 4.25 5.94 3.33
N ALA A 330 4.10 5.60 4.62
CA ALA A 330 5.19 5.50 5.57
C ALA A 330 6.19 4.39 5.20
N ASP A 331 5.75 3.25 4.66
CA ASP A 331 6.66 2.20 4.19
C ASP A 331 7.53 2.66 3.01
N ARG A 332 6.95 3.41 2.07
CA ARG A 332 7.68 3.96 0.91
C ARG A 332 8.61 5.11 1.26
N VAL A 333 8.16 6.00 2.14
CA VAL A 333 8.92 7.15 2.62
C VAL A 333 8.87 7.13 4.16
N PRO A 334 9.83 6.43 4.81
CA PRO A 334 9.82 6.23 6.26
C PRO A 334 9.99 7.49 7.10
N LEU A 335 10.46 8.57 6.47
CA LEU A 335 10.59 9.92 7.03
C LEU A 335 9.79 10.88 6.15
N ASP A 336 10.02 12.18 6.26
CA ASP A 336 9.28 13.17 5.46
C ASP A 336 9.74 13.22 3.99
N ALA A 337 10.98 12.82 3.72
CA ALA A 337 11.54 12.73 2.38
C ALA A 337 12.61 11.63 2.30
N LEU A 338 12.70 10.99 1.14
CA LEU A 338 13.75 10.01 0.81
C LEU A 338 14.50 10.48 -0.42
N VAL A 339 15.81 10.66 -0.29
CA VAL A 339 16.71 10.90 -1.42
C VAL A 339 17.43 9.60 -1.73
N ALA A 340 17.14 9.02 -2.89
CA ALA A 340 17.73 7.77 -3.36
C ALA A 340 18.57 8.01 -4.63
N PRO A 341 19.55 7.13 -4.93
CA PRO A 341 20.27 7.19 -6.20
C PRO A 341 19.31 7.13 -7.40
N GLY A 342 19.53 8.01 -8.38
CA GLY A 342 18.79 8.02 -9.64
C GLY A 342 19.36 7.02 -10.66
N GLN A 343 18.93 7.15 -11.91
CA GLN A 343 19.39 6.28 -13.01
C GLN A 343 20.90 6.38 -13.31
N SER A 344 21.53 7.50 -12.91
CA SER A 344 22.99 7.68 -13.01
C SER A 344 23.76 6.92 -11.93
N PHE A 345 23.07 6.22 -11.02
CA PHE A 345 23.62 5.50 -9.86
C PHE A 345 24.49 6.35 -8.91
N ALA A 346 24.56 7.67 -9.14
CA ALA A 346 25.27 8.59 -8.27
C ALA A 346 24.60 8.63 -6.89
N ARG A 347 25.38 8.45 -5.82
CA ARG A 347 24.83 8.47 -4.47
C ARG A 347 24.52 9.91 -4.07
N PRO A 348 23.49 10.15 -3.26
CA PRO A 348 23.14 11.51 -2.81
C PRO A 348 24.31 12.25 -2.14
N THR A 349 25.18 11.53 -1.43
CA THR A 349 26.38 12.07 -0.78
C THR A 349 27.49 12.45 -1.76
N ASP A 350 27.53 11.82 -2.93
CA ASP A 350 28.51 12.11 -3.99
C ASP A 350 28.08 13.38 -4.75
N LEU A 351 26.76 13.62 -4.83
CA LEU A 351 26.19 14.80 -5.48
C LEU A 351 26.32 16.07 -4.64
N ALA A 352 26.24 15.95 -3.31
CA ALA A 352 26.41 17.07 -2.40
C ALA A 352 26.76 16.62 -0.98
N PRO A 353 27.56 17.44 -0.24
CA PRO A 353 27.85 17.17 1.15
C PRO A 353 26.59 17.28 2.03
N LEU A 354 26.58 16.55 3.15
CA LEU A 354 25.48 16.51 4.12
C LEU A 354 25.02 17.89 4.62
N SER A 355 25.94 18.86 4.73
CA SER A 355 25.64 20.24 5.13
C SER A 355 24.69 20.93 4.15
N ARG A 356 24.85 20.69 2.85
CA ARG A 356 23.99 21.25 1.79
C ARG A 356 22.59 20.66 1.83
N TRP A 357 22.49 19.34 2.07
CA TRP A 357 21.21 18.67 2.23
C TRP A 357 20.44 19.18 3.46
N ARG A 358 21.14 19.42 4.59
CA ARG A 358 20.52 20.02 5.78
C ARG A 358 19.98 21.41 5.50
N ALA A 359 20.75 22.26 4.82
CA ALA A 359 20.31 23.59 4.43
C ALA A 359 19.05 23.58 3.53
N LEU A 360 18.94 22.58 2.64
CA LEU A 360 17.76 22.42 1.77
C LEU A 360 16.52 21.93 2.55
N SER A 361 16.71 20.96 3.46
CA SER A 361 15.61 20.33 4.19
C SER A 361 14.97 21.20 5.28
N GLN A 362 15.69 22.24 5.76
CA GLN A 362 15.33 22.98 6.98
C GLN A 362 15.13 22.09 8.23
N GLY A 363 15.66 20.85 8.21
CA GLY A 363 15.47 19.84 9.24
C GLY A 363 16.64 18.87 9.37
N GLU A 364 16.42 17.74 10.06
CA GLU A 364 17.43 16.71 10.25
C GLU A 364 17.60 15.85 9.00
N VAL A 365 18.87 15.55 8.66
CA VAL A 365 19.22 14.70 7.52
C VAL A 365 20.08 13.56 8.00
N PHE A 366 19.63 12.34 7.71
CA PHE A 366 20.28 11.10 8.13
C PHE A 366 20.90 10.39 6.92
N PRO A 367 22.23 10.23 6.86
CA PRO A 367 22.86 9.41 5.84
C PRO A 367 22.58 7.93 6.14
N VAL A 368 21.93 7.24 5.21
CA VAL A 368 21.70 5.79 5.28
C VAL A 368 22.56 5.11 4.22
N ARG A 369 23.30 4.08 4.63
CA ARG A 369 24.15 3.29 3.72
C ARG A 369 23.63 1.86 3.64
N ARG A 370 23.30 1.43 2.44
CA ARG A 370 23.05 0.01 2.12
C ARG A 370 24.26 -0.51 1.37
N THR A 371 24.81 -1.62 1.82
CA THR A 371 25.96 -2.29 1.20
C THR A 371 25.84 -3.78 1.44
N GLU A 372 26.61 -4.58 0.73
CA GLU A 372 26.86 -5.96 1.12
C GLU A 372 28.10 -6.00 2.03
N ALA A 373 28.09 -6.86 3.03
CA ALA A 373 29.23 -7.17 3.87
C ALA A 373 29.62 -8.63 3.64
N THR A 374 30.82 -8.84 3.10
CA THR A 374 31.39 -10.17 2.90
C THR A 374 32.37 -10.45 4.02
N TYR A 375 32.19 -11.56 4.72
CA TYR A 375 33.14 -12.04 5.72
C TYR A 375 33.44 -13.52 5.49
N LEU A 376 34.62 -13.94 5.91
CA LEU A 376 35.05 -15.34 5.84
C LEU A 376 34.41 -16.11 6.99
N SER A 377 33.74 -17.21 6.66
CA SER A 377 33.18 -18.16 7.61
C SER A 377 33.78 -19.55 7.31
N GLY A 378 34.89 -19.86 7.97
CA GLY A 378 35.70 -21.03 7.64
C GLY A 378 36.32 -20.93 6.23
N PRO A 379 36.25 -21.96 5.38
CA PRO A 379 36.78 -21.92 4.01
C PRO A 379 35.87 -21.19 3.01
N ALA A 380 34.68 -20.72 3.43
CA ALA A 380 33.70 -20.08 2.54
C ALA A 380 33.53 -18.58 2.85
N SER A 381 33.35 -17.77 1.81
CA SER A 381 32.91 -16.38 1.95
C SER A 381 31.39 -16.30 2.06
N VAL A 382 30.87 -15.64 3.09
CA VAL A 382 29.44 -15.36 3.25
C VAL A 382 29.21 -13.88 3.04
N THR A 383 28.36 -13.56 2.08
CA THR A 383 27.90 -12.19 1.79
C THR A 383 26.54 -11.98 2.45
N VAL A 384 26.43 -10.95 3.29
CA VAL A 384 25.17 -10.55 3.92
C VAL A 384 24.85 -9.09 3.63
N PRO A 385 23.57 -8.73 3.45
CA PRO A 385 23.19 -7.34 3.31
C PRO A 385 23.46 -6.59 4.61
N ALA A 386 24.19 -5.50 4.52
CA ALA A 386 24.56 -4.62 5.60
C ALA A 386 23.91 -3.24 5.44
N LEU A 387 23.27 -2.79 6.53
CA LEU A 387 22.52 -1.54 6.58
C LEU A 387 23.09 -0.67 7.70
N GLY A 388 23.70 0.45 7.33
CA GLY A 388 24.15 1.50 8.24
C GLY A 388 23.09 2.59 8.35
N ILE A 389 22.51 2.74 9.55
CA ILE A 389 21.54 3.78 9.88
C ILE A 389 21.98 4.49 11.18
N PRO A 390 21.94 5.83 11.26
CA PRO A 390 22.14 6.54 12.51
C PRO A 390 21.05 6.18 13.54
N SER A 391 21.42 5.86 14.78
CA SER A 391 20.47 5.44 15.82
C SER A 391 19.34 6.46 16.06
N ALA A 392 19.65 7.76 15.99
CA ALA A 392 18.67 8.84 16.13
C ALA A 392 17.58 8.80 15.04
N ALA A 393 17.90 8.34 13.84
CA ALA A 393 16.96 8.27 12.72
C ALA A 393 15.81 7.27 13.00
N LEU A 394 16.09 6.19 13.74
CA LEU A 394 15.09 5.18 14.05
C LEU A 394 13.94 5.73 14.91
N GLY A 395 14.19 6.72 15.76
CA GLY A 395 13.14 7.33 16.57
C GLY A 395 12.13 8.17 15.78
N LEU A 396 12.47 8.53 14.54
CA LEU A 396 11.68 9.39 13.67
C LEU A 396 10.96 8.62 12.56
N VAL A 397 11.17 7.31 12.48
CA VAL A 397 10.54 6.46 11.46
C VAL A 397 9.03 6.41 11.67
N HIS A 398 8.29 6.83 10.64
CA HIS A 398 6.84 6.76 10.61
C HIS A 398 6.36 5.33 10.39
N GLY A 399 5.22 4.96 10.99
CA GLY A 399 4.51 3.73 10.65
C GLY A 399 5.07 2.41 11.22
N TRP A 400 6.18 2.43 11.97
CA TRP A 400 6.75 1.20 12.54
C TRP A 400 5.84 0.53 13.59
N ARG A 401 5.53 -0.74 13.38
CA ARG A 401 4.70 -1.56 14.27
C ARG A 401 5.55 -2.52 15.08
N ALA A 402 4.98 -3.00 16.18
CA ALA A 402 5.62 -4.03 17.00
C ALA A 402 5.88 -5.35 16.25
N SER A 403 5.15 -5.60 15.16
CA SER A 403 5.32 -6.77 14.29
C SER A 403 6.46 -6.65 13.27
N ASP A 404 6.95 -5.45 13.02
CA ASP A 404 7.79 -5.19 11.83
C ASP A 404 9.28 -5.51 12.08
N GLY A 405 9.65 -5.77 13.33
CA GLY A 405 10.98 -6.21 13.68
C GLY A 405 11.02 -7.09 14.93
N SER A 406 12.20 -7.60 15.22
CA SER A 406 12.45 -8.45 16.40
C SER A 406 12.43 -7.69 17.73
N ALA A 407 12.40 -6.35 17.70
CA ALA A 407 12.32 -5.48 18.86
C ALA A 407 11.76 -4.09 18.50
N PRO A 408 11.26 -3.31 19.49
CA PRO A 408 10.88 -1.91 19.28
C PRO A 408 12.05 -1.04 18.78
N LEU A 409 11.75 0.03 18.03
CA LEU A 409 12.75 0.94 17.47
C LEU A 409 13.69 1.54 18.52
N THR A 410 13.20 1.83 19.71
CA THR A 410 14.03 2.35 20.81
C THR A 410 15.10 1.33 21.25
N VAL A 411 14.74 0.05 21.29
CA VAL A 411 15.68 -1.04 21.59
C VAL A 411 16.67 -1.23 20.45
N LEU A 412 16.20 -1.18 19.20
CA LEU A 412 17.08 -1.27 18.01
C LEU A 412 18.06 -0.10 17.95
N ALA A 413 17.60 1.13 18.22
CA ALA A 413 18.44 2.33 18.27
C ALA A 413 19.54 2.21 19.31
N ASN A 414 19.21 1.70 20.51
CA ASN A 414 20.19 1.47 21.57
C ASN A 414 21.19 0.37 21.19
N ARG A 415 20.79 -0.66 20.44
CA ARG A 415 21.70 -1.70 19.95
C ARG A 415 22.62 -1.23 18.84
N LEU A 416 22.22 -0.21 18.08
CA LEU A 416 23.06 0.42 17.04
C LEU A 416 24.13 1.35 17.62
N LEU A 417 23.98 1.80 18.87
CA LEU A 417 25.01 2.59 19.52
C LEU A 417 26.26 1.72 19.73
N PRO A 418 27.41 2.08 19.16
CA PRO A 418 28.64 1.32 19.37
C PRO A 418 29.00 1.32 20.86
N ALA A 419 29.28 0.14 21.42
CA ALA A 419 29.85 0.04 22.78
C ALA A 419 31.29 0.61 22.86
N GLY A 420 31.90 0.95 21.72
CA GLY A 420 33.23 1.54 21.56
C GLY A 420 33.53 1.75 20.07
N ARG A 421 34.76 2.18 19.72
CA ARG A 421 35.19 2.26 18.31
C ARG A 421 35.06 0.87 17.67
N ALA A 422 34.25 0.76 16.61
CA ALA A 422 34.15 -0.47 15.83
C ALA A 422 35.53 -0.78 15.24
N ARG A 423 36.16 -1.85 15.73
CA ARG A 423 37.47 -2.33 15.27
C ARG A 423 37.39 -3.82 15.03
N SER A 424 38.06 -4.29 13.98
CA SER A 424 38.44 -5.70 13.86
C SER A 424 39.85 -5.80 14.42
N PRO A 425 40.04 -6.14 15.71
CA PRO A 425 41.37 -6.21 16.28
C PRO A 425 42.14 -7.35 15.62
N GLY A 426 43.33 -7.05 15.14
CA GLY A 426 44.27 -8.03 14.64
C GLY A 426 44.94 -8.82 15.78
N PRO A 427 45.68 -9.88 15.46
CA PRO A 427 46.47 -10.59 16.45
C PRO A 427 47.56 -9.67 17.01
N VAL A 428 47.61 -9.57 18.35
CA VAL A 428 48.65 -8.80 19.05
C VAL A 428 49.93 -9.63 19.12
N LEU A 429 51.02 -9.08 18.62
CA LEU A 429 52.34 -9.71 18.67
C LEU A 429 52.89 -9.67 20.10
N PRO A 430 53.53 -10.76 20.59
CA PRO A 430 54.19 -10.75 21.89
C PRO A 430 55.25 -9.64 21.96
N ALA A 431 55.31 -8.90 23.07
CA ALA A 431 56.28 -7.80 23.25
C ALA A 431 57.75 -8.26 23.20
N SER A 432 58.01 -9.57 23.35
CA SER A 432 59.34 -10.18 23.23
C SER A 432 59.67 -10.66 21.80
N ALA A 433 58.71 -10.60 20.86
CA ALA A 433 58.92 -11.02 19.49
C ALA A 433 59.92 -10.09 18.79
N ARG A 434 60.99 -10.68 18.23
CA ARG A 434 62.03 -9.93 17.50
C ARG A 434 61.92 -10.08 15.98
N TRP A 435 61.14 -11.05 15.52
CA TRP A 435 61.03 -11.41 14.12
C TRP A 435 59.58 -11.74 13.80
N LEU A 436 59.07 -11.21 12.71
CA LEU A 436 57.83 -11.65 12.10
C LEU A 436 58.20 -12.57 10.94
N ARG A 437 57.63 -13.78 10.94
CA ARG A 437 57.85 -14.79 9.90
C ARG A 437 56.51 -15.15 9.27
N VAL A 438 56.44 -15.11 7.96
CA VAL A 438 55.25 -15.43 7.18
C VAL A 438 55.62 -16.47 6.15
N TYR A 439 54.85 -17.56 6.11
CA TYR A 439 54.92 -18.52 5.02
C TYR A 439 54.01 -18.04 3.91
N ALA A 440 54.59 -17.68 2.77
CA ALA A 440 53.88 -17.20 1.60
C ALA A 440 54.39 -17.99 0.39
N HIS A 441 53.49 -18.68 -0.29
CA HIS A 441 53.81 -19.46 -1.49
C HIS A 441 52.98 -18.92 -2.65
N SER A 442 53.67 -18.55 -3.73
CA SER A 442 53.06 -18.10 -4.97
C SER A 442 53.75 -18.83 -6.12
N PRO A 443 53.06 -19.76 -6.80
CA PRO A 443 53.69 -20.61 -7.83
C PRO A 443 53.99 -19.86 -9.14
N GLU A 444 53.30 -18.75 -9.41
CA GLU A 444 53.32 -18.10 -10.73
C GLU A 444 53.65 -16.59 -10.68
N LEU A 445 53.64 -15.96 -9.50
CA LEU A 445 53.78 -14.51 -9.34
C LEU A 445 54.79 -14.15 -8.26
N ASP A 446 55.70 -13.22 -8.57
CA ASP A 446 56.57 -12.60 -7.59
C ASP A 446 55.79 -11.52 -6.83
N LEU A 447 55.32 -11.86 -5.63
CA LEU A 447 54.55 -10.97 -4.76
C LEU A 447 55.45 -10.36 -3.69
N THR A 448 55.41 -9.04 -3.55
CA THR A 448 55.99 -8.34 -2.40
C THR A 448 54.99 -8.37 -1.26
N VAL A 449 55.42 -8.91 -0.12
CA VAL A 449 54.58 -9.01 1.08
C VAL A 449 55.00 -7.94 2.08
N ILE A 450 54.04 -7.14 2.51
CA ILE A 450 54.21 -6.10 3.53
C ILE A 450 53.26 -6.39 4.68
N ALA A 451 53.75 -6.30 5.91
CA ALA A 451 52.92 -6.39 7.11
C ALA A 451 52.64 -5.00 7.66
N ASP A 452 51.37 -4.66 7.83
CA ASP A 452 50.96 -3.42 8.47
C ASP A 452 50.84 -3.63 9.97
N LEU A 453 51.71 -2.97 10.72
CA LEU A 453 51.81 -3.10 12.16
C LEU A 453 51.31 -1.83 12.83
N ARG A 454 50.38 -1.96 13.76
CA ARG A 454 49.85 -0.83 14.53
C ARG A 454 50.47 -0.79 15.93
N ASP A 455 50.94 0.38 16.34
CA ASP A 455 51.45 0.61 17.70
C ASP A 455 50.32 0.93 18.70
N ASP A 456 50.69 1.05 19.99
CA ASP A 456 49.77 1.42 21.07
C ASP A 456 49.15 2.84 20.90
N GLU A 457 49.77 3.71 20.07
CA GLU A 457 49.28 5.05 19.72
C GLU A 457 48.30 5.02 18.52
N GLY A 458 48.12 3.85 17.89
CA GLY A 458 47.26 3.66 16.73
C GLY A 458 47.91 4.03 15.40
N ARG A 459 49.22 4.31 15.36
CA ARG A 459 49.94 4.59 14.11
C ARG A 459 50.28 3.28 13.41
N VAL A 460 50.04 3.27 12.10
CA VAL A 460 50.35 2.12 11.23
C VAL A 460 51.76 2.28 10.68
N ARG A 461 52.53 1.20 10.79
CA ARG A 461 53.89 1.10 10.26
C ARG A 461 53.99 -0.11 9.36
N MET A 462 54.33 0.16 8.11
CA MET A 462 54.60 -0.88 7.11
C MET A 462 55.93 -1.55 7.41
N LEU A 463 55.93 -2.89 7.49
CA LEU A 463 57.11 -3.73 7.66
C LEU A 463 57.26 -4.62 6.43
N PRO A 464 58.19 -4.31 5.51
CA PRO A 464 58.40 -5.14 4.32
C PRO A 464 59.00 -6.49 4.73
N LEU A 465 58.31 -7.58 4.38
CA LEU A 465 58.72 -8.96 4.68
C LEU A 465 59.61 -9.56 3.58
N GLY A 466 59.53 -8.99 2.38
CA GLY A 466 60.28 -9.42 1.19
C GLY A 466 59.35 -9.88 0.07
N SER A 467 59.92 -10.39 -1.02
CA SER A 467 59.17 -10.95 -2.14
C SER A 467 59.20 -12.48 -2.15
N THR A 468 58.09 -13.09 -2.57
CA THR A 468 58.05 -14.51 -2.91
C THR A 468 58.83 -14.70 -4.21
N VAL A 469 59.84 -15.56 -4.20
CA VAL A 469 60.62 -15.97 -5.39
C VAL A 469 60.59 -17.50 -5.41
N PRO A 470 60.57 -18.17 -6.58
CA PRO A 470 60.60 -19.62 -6.65
C PRO A 470 61.71 -20.23 -5.78
N GLY A 471 61.32 -21.03 -4.77
CA GLY A 471 62.23 -21.64 -3.79
C GLY A 471 62.40 -20.88 -2.46
N ARG A 472 61.71 -19.75 -2.26
CA ARG A 472 61.70 -18.98 -1.00
C ARG A 472 60.29 -18.75 -0.48
N ASP A 473 59.76 -19.73 0.26
CA ASP A 473 58.40 -19.68 0.84
C ASP A 473 58.33 -19.01 2.22
N LEU A 474 59.48 -18.74 2.86
CA LEU A 474 59.55 -18.11 4.18
C LEU A 474 60.08 -16.68 4.08
N LEU A 475 59.19 -15.72 4.33
CA LEU A 475 59.50 -14.29 4.40
C LEU A 475 59.68 -13.89 5.86
N GLN A 476 60.68 -13.06 6.14
CA GLN A 476 60.97 -12.65 7.51
C GLN A 476 61.51 -11.22 7.58
N ALA A 477 61.03 -10.47 8.57
CA ALA A 477 61.55 -9.16 8.90
C ALA A 477 61.72 -9.00 10.41
N LYS A 478 62.67 -8.13 10.79
CA LYS A 478 62.93 -7.81 12.18
C LYS A 478 61.83 -6.88 12.70
N LEU A 479 61.18 -7.28 13.79
CA LEU A 479 60.13 -6.48 14.42
C LEU A 479 60.77 -5.28 15.15
N PRO A 480 60.23 -4.05 14.99
CA PRO A 480 60.63 -2.93 15.82
C PRO A 480 60.31 -3.20 17.30
N SER A 481 61.09 -2.60 18.22
CA SER A 481 60.77 -2.69 19.65
C SER A 481 59.43 -2.00 19.94
N GLY A 482 58.51 -2.69 20.58
CA GLY A 482 57.20 -2.15 20.94
C GLY A 482 56.15 -3.25 21.06
N ARG A 483 54.94 -2.85 21.44
CA ARG A 483 53.75 -3.67 21.27
C ARG A 483 53.17 -3.36 19.91
N TRP A 484 52.88 -4.40 19.15
CA TRP A 484 52.41 -4.29 17.78
C TRP A 484 51.20 -5.20 17.58
N GLU A 485 50.17 -4.67 16.95
CA GLU A 485 49.02 -5.41 16.46
C GLU A 485 49.16 -5.56 14.95
N VAL A 486 48.99 -6.78 14.41
CA VAL A 486 49.02 -6.98 12.94
C VAL A 486 47.67 -6.53 12.38
N GLU A 487 47.65 -5.41 11.67
CA GLU A 487 46.42 -4.88 11.07
C GLU A 487 46.06 -5.60 9.77
N ALA A 488 47.04 -5.78 8.89
CA ALA A 488 46.85 -6.41 7.59
C ALA A 488 48.17 -6.96 7.03
N PHE A 489 48.04 -7.82 6.02
CA PHE A 489 49.14 -8.14 5.10
C PHE A 489 48.76 -7.62 3.72
N GLU A 490 49.60 -6.76 3.17
CA GLU A 490 49.48 -6.26 1.80
C GLU A 490 50.33 -7.13 0.88
N LEU A 491 49.75 -7.49 -0.26
CA LEU A 491 50.38 -8.27 -1.31
C LEU A 491 50.43 -7.38 -2.55
N ASP A 492 51.62 -6.99 -2.96
CA ASP A 492 51.82 -6.13 -4.13
C ASP A 492 52.56 -6.89 -5.24
N GLU A 493 52.14 -6.68 -6.48
CA GLU A 493 52.81 -7.27 -7.64
C GLU A 493 54.07 -6.47 -7.97
N SER A 494 55.13 -7.14 -8.46
CA SER A 494 56.32 -6.41 -8.90
C SER A 494 55.97 -5.35 -9.96
N ALA A 495 56.51 -4.14 -9.83
CA ALA A 495 56.13 -2.96 -10.63
C ALA A 495 56.18 -3.16 -12.17
N GLY A 496 56.99 -4.12 -12.66
CA GLY A 496 57.05 -4.48 -14.08
C GLY A 496 55.84 -5.31 -14.56
N LEU A 497 55.33 -6.21 -13.70
CA LEU A 497 54.15 -7.02 -14.00
C LEU A 497 52.86 -6.21 -13.90
N ALA A 498 52.74 -5.34 -12.89
CA ALA A 498 51.59 -4.47 -12.70
C ALA A 498 51.35 -3.54 -13.92
N ALA A 499 52.43 -3.04 -14.54
CA ALA A 499 52.33 -2.23 -15.76
C ALA A 499 51.86 -3.04 -16.98
N THR A 500 52.25 -4.31 -17.07
CA THR A 500 51.88 -5.21 -18.18
C THR A 500 50.45 -5.74 -18.01
N ASN A 501 50.07 -6.13 -16.78
CA ASN A 501 48.71 -6.52 -16.43
C ASN A 501 47.74 -5.35 -16.58
N GLY A 502 48.13 -4.13 -16.19
CA GLY A 502 47.35 -2.92 -16.42
C GLY A 502 47.14 -2.61 -17.91
N HIS A 503 48.14 -2.89 -18.77
CA HIS A 503 48.01 -2.76 -20.22
C HIS A 503 47.08 -3.83 -20.81
N GLN A 504 47.19 -5.09 -20.36
CA GLN A 504 46.35 -6.19 -20.82
C GLN A 504 44.88 -6.08 -20.35
N LEU A 505 44.64 -5.61 -19.13
CA LEU A 505 43.29 -5.31 -18.62
C LEU A 505 42.65 -4.13 -19.36
N ALA A 506 43.45 -3.16 -19.84
CA ALA A 506 42.96 -2.07 -20.67
C ALA A 506 42.66 -2.51 -22.12
N GLU A 507 43.38 -3.50 -22.65
CA GLU A 507 43.14 -4.08 -23.98
C GLU A 507 42.00 -5.10 -24.01
N ASN A 508 41.64 -5.71 -22.87
CA ASN A 508 40.56 -6.69 -22.79
C ASN A 508 39.71 -6.52 -21.52
N PRO A 509 38.81 -5.51 -21.49
CA PRO A 509 37.89 -5.32 -20.38
C PRO A 509 36.83 -6.44 -20.43
N ALA A 510 36.96 -7.41 -19.52
CA ALA A 510 35.90 -8.39 -19.28
C ALA A 510 34.67 -7.75 -18.61
#